data_AF-A0A7V1WYS7-F1
#
_entry.id   AF-A0A7V1WYS7-F1
#
_cell.length_a   1.000
_cell.length_b   1.000
_cell.length_c   1.000
_cell.angle_alpha   90.00
_cell.angle_beta   90.00
_cell.angle_gamma   90.00
#
_symmetry.space_group_name_H-M   'P 1'
#
loop_
_entity.id
_entity.type
_entity.pdbx_description
1 polymer ?
#
loop_
_entity_poly.entity_id
_entity_poly.type
_entity_poly.pdbx_seq_one_letter_code
_entity_poly.pdbx_strand_id
1 'polypeptide(L)'
;MTRPILKTKGFSTHHIDIFNMILHGKTNREINQLLGYTKRSHAVVDHARKVMYKLLALEELGRKDYRAHVVYPRKYQFWWKKLLNKHMETLLSIAITPGFYAAEETEAGQLK
;
A
#
# COMPACT_ATOMS: atom_id res chain seq x y z
N MET A 1 -5.14 -23.02 -12.82
CA MET A 1 -5.04 -21.58 -13.10
C MET A 1 -4.02 -20.96 -12.13
N THR A 2 -2.76 -20.88 -12.55
CA THR A 2 -1.69 -20.22 -11.78
C THR A 2 -1.86 -18.71 -11.87
N ARG A 3 -2.06 -18.03 -10.72
CA ARG A 3 -2.10 -16.56 -10.67
C ARG A 3 -0.84 -16.00 -11.35
N PRO A 4 -0.96 -15.06 -12.30
CA PRO A 4 0.21 -14.47 -12.94
C PRO A 4 1.08 -13.77 -11.88
N ILE A 5 2.37 -14.07 -11.88
CA ILE A 5 3.35 -13.44 -10.99
C ILE A 5 3.48 -11.99 -11.47
N LEU A 6 2.87 -11.06 -10.75
CA LEU A 6 3.07 -9.62 -10.93
C LEU A 6 4.56 -9.30 -10.70
N LYS A 7 5.35 -9.30 -11.77
CA LYS A 7 6.77 -8.90 -11.81
C LYS A 7 6.95 -7.38 -11.73
N THR A 8 6.12 -6.65 -10.99
CA THR A 8 6.38 -5.23 -10.73
C THR A 8 7.18 -5.13 -9.44
N LYS A 9 8.51 -5.08 -9.56
CA LYS A 9 9.42 -4.67 -8.45
C LYS A 9 9.16 -3.24 -7.96
N GLY A 10 8.27 -2.49 -8.62
CA GLY A 10 7.93 -1.11 -8.33
C GLY A 10 6.99 -0.92 -7.13
N PHE A 11 6.88 0.34 -6.73
CA PHE A 11 5.84 0.79 -5.82
C PHE A 11 4.52 0.89 -6.59
N SER A 12 3.45 0.39 -6.00
CA SER A 12 2.12 0.30 -6.62
C SER A 12 1.03 0.77 -5.68
N THR A 13 -0.13 1.11 -6.23
CA THR A 13 -1.32 1.54 -5.46
C THR A 13 -1.74 0.49 -4.43
N HIS A 14 -1.58 -0.79 -4.76
CA HIS A 14 -1.79 -1.92 -3.83
C HIS A 14 -1.01 -1.80 -2.51
N HIS A 15 0.18 -1.20 -2.53
CA HIS A 15 0.94 -0.95 -1.30
C HIS A 15 0.23 0.08 -0.41
N ILE A 16 -0.27 1.15 -1.02
CA ILE A 16 -1.00 2.23 -0.38
C ILE A 16 -2.31 1.68 0.22
N ASP A 17 -3.04 0.85 -0.53
CA ASP A 17 -4.30 0.24 -0.07
C ASP A 17 -4.09 -0.66 1.14
N ILE A 18 -3.05 -1.51 1.12
CA ILE A 18 -2.67 -2.33 2.27
C ILE A 18 -2.36 -1.46 3.49
N PHE A 19 -1.59 -0.39 3.30
CA PHE A 19 -1.25 0.50 4.41
C PHE A 19 -2.49 1.20 4.95
N ASN A 20 -3.38 1.70 4.08
CA ASN A 20 -4.66 2.29 4.45
C ASN A 20 -5.50 1.32 5.29
N MET A 21 -5.60 0.05 4.88
CA MET A 21 -6.32 -0.98 5.65
C MET A 21 -5.76 -1.16 7.07
N ILE A 22 -4.43 -1.16 7.22
CA ILE A 22 -3.78 -1.22 8.54
C ILE A 22 -4.16 0.00 9.39
N LEU A 23 -4.15 1.20 8.81
CA LEU A 23 -4.50 2.45 9.50
C LEU A 23 -6.00 2.53 9.85
N HIS A 24 -6.87 1.78 9.15
CA HIS A 24 -8.29 1.63 9.49
C HIS A 24 -8.56 0.49 10.49
N GLY A 25 -7.50 -0.07 11.10
CA GLY A 25 -7.63 -1.04 12.19
C GLY A 25 -7.69 -2.51 11.75
N LYS A 26 -7.65 -2.82 10.45
CA LYS A 26 -7.60 -4.22 10.01
C LYS A 26 -6.30 -4.89 10.46
N THR A 27 -6.41 -6.10 10.98
CA THR A 27 -5.29 -6.96 11.36
C THR A 27 -4.61 -7.53 10.12
N ASN A 28 -3.34 -7.93 10.25
CA ASN A 28 -2.63 -8.56 9.13
C ASN A 28 -3.33 -9.84 8.67
N ARG A 29 -3.98 -10.57 9.59
CA ARG A 29 -4.72 -11.79 9.28
C ARG A 29 -5.93 -11.51 8.39
N GLU A 30 -6.71 -10.48 8.71
CA GLU A 30 -7.88 -10.08 7.92
C GLU A 30 -7.47 -9.59 6.53
N ILE A 31 -6.41 -8.78 6.45
CA ILE A 31 -5.92 -8.28 5.16
C ILE A 31 -5.36 -9.43 4.31
N ASN A 32 -4.59 -10.35 4.92
CA ASN A 32 -4.10 -11.54 4.23
C ASN A 32 -5.26 -12.37 3.66
N GLN A 33 -6.31 -12.60 4.46
CA GLN A 33 -7.50 -13.33 4.01
C GLN A 33 -8.22 -12.60 2.86
N LEU A 34 -8.42 -11.28 2.98
CA LEU A 34 -9.09 -10.46 1.97
C LEU A 34 -8.34 -10.48 0.62
N LEU A 35 -7.01 -10.45 0.66
CA LEU A 35 -6.17 -10.40 -0.55
C LEU A 35 -5.77 -11.80 -1.06
N GLY A 36 -6.24 -12.87 -0.40
CA GLY A 36 -5.91 -14.25 -0.76
C GLY A 36 -4.44 -14.62 -0.51
N TYR A 37 -3.78 -13.96 0.43
CA TYR A 37 -2.49 -14.40 0.96
C TYR A 37 -2.69 -15.51 2.02
N THR A 38 -1.64 -16.31 2.23
CA THR A 38 -1.65 -17.29 3.32
C THR A 38 -1.70 -16.58 4.67
N LYS A 39 -2.30 -17.21 5.68
CA LYS A 39 -2.48 -16.61 7.03
C LYS A 39 -1.16 -16.16 7.67
N ARG A 40 -0.05 -16.84 7.36
CA ARG A 40 1.31 -16.55 7.86
C ARG A 40 2.15 -15.67 6.92
N SER A 41 1.55 -15.13 5.86
CA SER A 41 2.26 -14.28 4.90
C SER A 41 2.75 -12.99 5.56
N HIS A 42 4.00 -12.64 5.26
CA HIS A 42 4.60 -11.35 5.62
C HIS A 42 4.29 -10.23 4.60
N ALA A 43 3.62 -10.56 3.49
CA ALA A 43 3.35 -9.62 2.40
C ALA A 43 2.72 -8.30 2.89
N VAL A 44 1.72 -8.36 3.77
CA VAL A 44 1.08 -7.16 4.34
C VAL A 44 2.08 -6.24 5.05
N VAL A 45 3.00 -6.81 5.83
CA VAL A 45 4.03 -6.05 6.56
C VAL A 45 5.02 -5.44 5.58
N ASP A 46 5.48 -6.21 4.61
CA ASP A 46 6.47 -5.75 3.63
C ASP A 46 5.91 -4.68 2.70
N HIS A 47 4.66 -4.83 2.27
CA HIS A 47 3.98 -3.83 1.46
C HIS A 47 3.79 -2.52 2.23
N ALA A 48 3.32 -2.59 3.48
CA ALA A 48 3.16 -1.43 4.35
C ALA A 48 4.50 -0.71 4.61
N ARG A 49 5.58 -1.46 4.86
CA ARG A 49 6.93 -0.89 5.08
C ARG A 49 7.42 -0.07 3.89
N LYS A 50 7.13 -0.49 2.66
CA LYS A 50 7.48 0.30 1.47
C LYS A 50 6.80 1.67 1.48
N VAL A 51 5.52 1.76 1.85
CA VAL A 51 4.80 3.04 1.98
C VAL A 51 5.42 3.88 3.10
N MET A 52 5.63 3.28 4.28
CA MET A 52 6.21 3.98 5.44
C MET A 52 7.58 4.57 5.13
N TYR A 53 8.48 3.83 4.47
CA TYR A 53 9.80 4.36 4.11
C TYR A 53 9.76 5.45 3.06
N LYS A 54 8.78 5.44 2.14
CA LYS A 54 8.58 6.54 1.20
C LYS A 54 8.07 7.79 1.91
N LEU A 55 7.10 7.65 2.80
CA LEU A 55 6.60 8.76 3.61
C LEU A 55 7.70 9.38 4.47
N LEU A 56 8.56 8.56 5.10
CA LEU A 56 9.71 9.08 5.84
C LEU A 56 10.68 9.83 4.92
N ALA A 57 10.95 9.33 3.72
CA ALA A 57 11.82 10.01 2.77
C ALA A 57 11.25 11.36 2.29
N LEU A 58 9.93 11.45 2.09
CA LEU A 58 9.24 12.69 1.72
C LEU A 58 9.23 13.75 2.85
N GLU A 59 9.36 13.32 4.10
CA GLU A 59 9.53 14.21 5.26
C GLU A 59 11.00 14.39 5.66
N GLU A 60 11.95 13.86 4.88
CA GLU A 60 13.39 13.88 5.18
C GLU A 60 13.74 13.26 6.55
N LEU A 61 12.94 12.28 6.99
CA LEU A 61 13.09 11.64 8.29
C LEU A 61 13.96 10.37 8.22
N GLY A 62 14.89 10.27 9.17
CA GLY A 62 15.79 9.13 9.32
C GLY A 62 15.08 7.85 9.72
N ARG A 63 15.37 6.74 9.02
CA ARG A 63 14.80 5.41 9.36
C ARG A 63 15.18 4.94 10.76
N LYS A 64 16.36 5.31 11.25
CA LYS A 64 16.87 4.92 12.58
C LYS A 64 16.01 5.56 13.67
N ASP A 65 15.72 6.85 13.54
CA ASP A 65 14.99 7.64 14.53
C ASP A 65 13.50 7.26 14.55
N TYR A 66 12.96 6.86 13.39
CA TYR A 66 11.56 6.48 13.25
C TYR A 66 11.32 4.97 13.23
N ARG A 67 12.28 4.15 13.69
CA ARG A 67 12.15 2.69 13.72
C ARG A 67 10.89 2.21 14.46
N ALA A 68 10.57 2.83 15.60
CA ALA A 68 9.37 2.48 16.37
C ALA A 68 8.06 2.71 15.58
N HIS A 69 8.00 3.79 14.80
CA HIS A 69 6.85 4.11 13.95
C HIS A 69 6.63 3.05 12.87
N VAL A 70 7.73 2.51 12.32
CA VAL A 70 7.70 1.48 11.28
C VAL A 70 7.39 0.09 11.83
N VAL A 71 7.88 -0.23 13.04
CA VAL A 71 7.63 -1.54 13.68
C VAL A 71 6.21 -1.62 14.23
N TYR A 72 5.67 -0.51 14.77
CA TYR A 72 4.36 -0.46 15.41
C TYR A 72 3.41 0.54 14.74
N PRO A 73 3.10 0.41 13.44
CA PRO A 73 2.34 1.42 12.70
C PRO A 73 0.97 1.72 13.29
N ARG A 74 0.31 0.73 13.90
CA ARG A 74 -1.00 0.90 14.56
C ARG A 74 -0.93 1.80 15.80
N LYS A 75 0.18 1.75 16.55
CA LYS A 75 0.40 2.63 17.71
C LYS A 75 0.51 4.10 17.28
N TYR A 76 1.04 4.33 16.09
CA TYR A 76 1.24 5.66 15.50
C TYR A 76 0.25 5.94 14.36
N GLN A 77 -0.95 5.33 14.40
CA GLN A 77 -1.88 5.37 13.26
C GLN A 77 -2.30 6.78 12.85
N PHE A 78 -2.51 7.69 13.80
CA PHE A 78 -2.92 9.06 13.51
C PHE A 78 -1.81 9.85 12.83
N TRP A 79 -0.58 9.64 13.30
CA TRP A 79 0.61 10.24 12.70
C TRP A 79 0.78 9.76 11.25
N TRP A 80 0.70 8.44 11.05
CA TRP A 80 0.78 7.86 9.71
C TRP A 80 -0.35 8.29 8.79
N LYS A 81 -1.60 8.39 9.27
CA LYS A 81 -2.73 8.93 8.50
C LYS A 81 -2.47 10.37 8.06
N LYS A 82 -1.94 11.20 8.96
CA LYS A 82 -1.62 12.60 8.63
C LYS A 82 -0.58 12.67 7.51
N LEU A 83 0.51 11.93 7.61
CA LEU A 83 1.54 11.88 6.56
C LEU A 83 0.99 11.31 5.25
N LEU A 84 0.21 10.24 5.33
CA LEU A 84 -0.36 9.59 4.16
C LEU A 84 -1.29 10.53 3.41
N ASN A 85 -2.16 11.26 4.12
CA ASN A 85 -3.05 12.25 3.52
C ASN A 85 -2.26 13.43 2.93
N LYS A 86 -1.23 13.92 3.62
CA LYS A 86 -0.37 15.01 3.15
C LYS A 86 0.31 14.68 1.81
N HIS A 87 0.73 13.43 1.63
CA HIS A 87 1.51 12.99 0.47
C HIS A 87 0.74 12.10 -0.50
N MET A 88 -0.59 11.99 -0.37
CA MET A 88 -1.39 11.02 -1.14
C MET A 88 -1.21 11.23 -2.64
N GLU A 89 -1.34 12.47 -3.12
CA GLU A 89 -1.19 12.81 -4.54
C GLU A 89 0.20 12.44 -5.07
N THR A 90 1.26 12.76 -4.32
CA THR A 90 2.63 12.40 -4.67
C THR A 90 2.86 10.89 -4.68
N LEU A 91 2.27 10.15 -3.74
CA LEU A 91 2.37 8.70 -3.71
C LEU A 91 1.64 8.05 -4.88
N LEU A 92 0.48 8.58 -5.26
CA LEU A 92 -0.30 8.09 -6.40
C LEU A 92 0.39 8.40 -7.73
N SER A 93 1.01 9.57 -7.89
CA SER A 93 1.71 9.94 -9.13
C SER A 93 2.91 9.05 -9.45
N ILE A 94 3.55 8.47 -8.43
CA ILE A 94 4.68 7.53 -8.59
C ILE A 94 4.27 6.05 -8.52
N ALA A 95 3.03 5.76 -8.14
CA ALA A 95 2.56 4.40 -7.95
C ALA A 95 2.10 3.80 -9.27
N ILE A 96 2.61 2.61 -9.59
CA ILE A 96 2.11 1.83 -10.72
C ILE A 96 0.76 1.23 -10.34
N THR A 97 -0.29 1.51 -11.10
CA THR A 97 -1.56 0.78 -10.99
C THR A 97 -1.39 -0.63 -11.59
N PRO A 98 -1.55 -1.73 -10.82
CA PRO A 98 -1.43 -3.07 -11.38
C PRO A 98 -2.52 -3.31 -12.44
N GLY A 99 -2.11 -3.47 -13.71
CA GLY A 99 -3.00 -3.56 -14.87
C GLY A 99 -3.93 -4.78 -14.97
N PHE A 100 -4.17 -5.52 -13.88
CA PHE A 100 -5.14 -6.62 -13.88
C PHE A 100 -6.59 -6.14 -13.71
N TYR A 101 -6.79 -4.89 -13.22
CA TYR A 101 -8.12 -4.28 -13.00
C TYR A 101 -8.40 -3.05 -13.88
N ALA A 102 -7.49 -2.68 -14.79
CA ALA A 102 -7.67 -1.52 -15.67
C ALA A 102 -8.48 -1.84 -16.95
N ALA A 103 -9.06 -3.04 -17.05
CA ALA A 103 -9.64 -3.58 -18.27
C ALA A 103 -11.18 -3.50 -18.34
N GLU A 104 -11.84 -2.64 -17.55
CA GLU A 104 -13.30 -2.47 -17.62
C GLU A 104 -13.76 -0.99 -17.61
N GLU A 105 -12.96 -0.03 -18.09
CA GLU A 105 -13.43 1.37 -18.26
C GLU A 105 -13.13 1.95 -19.65
N THR A 106 -13.11 1.12 -20.71
CA THR A 106 -12.93 1.62 -22.08
C THR A 106 -13.85 0.98 -23.13
N GLU A 107 -15.11 0.68 -22.77
CA GLU A 107 -16.16 0.36 -23.76
C GLU A 107 -17.51 1.03 -23.45
N ALA A 108 -17.51 2.32 -23.11
CA ALA A 108 -18.74 3.12 -23.02
C ALA A 108 -18.64 4.45 -23.77
N GLY A 109 -17.94 4.46 -24.90
CA GLY A 109 -17.65 5.69 -25.63
C GLY A 109 -17.54 5.51 -27.14
N GLN A 110 -18.38 4.67 -27.75
CA GLN A 110 -18.67 4.71 -29.18
C GLN A 110 -19.93 3.90 -29.44
N LEU A 111 -21.08 4.57 -29.51
CA LEU A 111 -22.19 4.14 -30.35
C LEU A 111 -23.11 5.33 -30.63
N LYS A 112 -22.97 5.79 -31.88
CA LYS A 112 -23.80 6.72 -32.68
C LYS A 112 -23.63 8.21 -32.42
#